data_AF-A0A5M8PBD6-F1
#
_entry.id   AF-A0A5M8PBD6-F1
#
_cell.length_a   1.000
_cell.length_b   1.000
_cell.length_c   1.000
_cell.angle_alpha   90.00
_cell.angle_beta   90.00
_cell.angle_gamma   90.00
#
_symmetry.space_group_name_H-M   'P 1'
#
loop_
_entity.id
_entity.type
_entity.pdbx_description
1 polymer ?
#
loop_
_entity_poly.entity_id
_entity_poly.type
_entity_poly.pdbx_seq_one_letter_code
_entity_poly.pdbx_strand_id
1 'polypeptide(L)'
;VDFNDNSNAGNSDVTVGAGGEANFNDGSSAGNSDIDASNGGKIGFNDNANGGSSTIGVSDGSTVDFNDNSNAGNSDVTVGAGGEANFN
;
A
#
# COMPACT_ATOMS: atom_id res chain seq x y z
N VAL A 1 5.66 4.90 7.58
CA VAL A 1 6.51 3.71 7.81
C VAL A 1 7.04 3.31 6.47
N ASP A 2 8.35 3.08 6.36
CA ASP A 2 8.98 2.88 5.06
C ASP A 2 9.67 1.52 4.99
N PHE A 3 9.37 0.78 3.92
CA PHE A 3 10.00 -0.45 3.50
C PHE A 3 10.82 -0.14 2.25
N ASN A 4 12.16 -0.18 2.37
CA ASN A 4 13.08 0.20 1.29
C ASN A 4 13.87 -1.02 0.78
N ASP A 5 14.65 -0.83 -0.28
CA ASP A 5 15.47 -1.86 -0.91
C ASP A 5 14.64 -3.13 -1.23
N ASN A 6 15.10 -4.31 -0.82
CA ASN A 6 14.42 -5.60 -1.03
C ASN A 6 13.66 -6.08 0.23
N SER A 7 13.17 -5.14 1.05
CA SER A 7 12.45 -5.48 2.29
C SER A 7 11.04 -6.03 2.04
N ASN A 8 10.48 -6.71 3.04
CA ASN A 8 9.16 -7.31 2.98
C ASN A 8 8.40 -7.06 4.29
N ALA A 9 7.16 -6.58 4.21
CA ALA A 9 6.30 -6.41 5.40
C ALA A 9 5.82 -7.74 6.01
N GLY A 10 6.00 -8.86 5.32
CA GLY A 10 5.68 -10.20 5.81
C GLY A 10 4.19 -10.37 6.01
N ASN A 11 3.79 -10.79 7.22
CA ASN A 11 2.39 -10.95 7.63
C ASN A 11 2.01 -9.90 8.69
N SER A 12 2.43 -8.66 8.48
CA SER A 12 2.18 -7.56 9.44
C SER A 12 0.80 -6.95 9.24
N ASP A 13 0.26 -6.37 10.32
CA ASP A 13 -0.89 -5.46 10.25
C ASP A 13 -0.38 -4.02 10.17
N VAL A 14 -0.73 -3.30 9.11
CA VAL A 14 -0.31 -1.91 8.87
C VAL A 14 -1.54 -1.00 8.82
N THR A 15 -1.71 -0.15 9.83
CA THR A 15 -2.79 0.85 9.85
C THR A 15 -2.26 2.24 9.55
N VAL A 16 -2.82 2.90 8.54
CA VAL A 16 -2.45 4.24 8.10
C VAL A 16 -3.62 5.20 8.34
N GLY A 17 -3.56 5.94 9.45
CA GLY A 17 -4.58 6.92 9.83
C GLY A 17 -4.33 8.32 9.26
N ALA A 18 -5.03 9.31 9.83
CA ALA A 18 -4.97 10.70 9.39
C ALA A 18 -3.55 11.28 9.37
N GLY A 19 -3.12 11.77 8.21
CA GLY A 19 -1.77 12.30 7.98
C GLY A 19 -0.65 11.26 8.05
N GLY A 20 -1.00 9.98 8.18
CA GLY A 20 -0.08 8.86 8.14
C GLY A 20 0.26 8.46 6.72
N GLU A 21 1.42 7.82 6.57
CA GLU A 21 1.93 7.34 5.30
C GLU A 21 2.65 6.01 5.50
N ALA A 22 2.44 5.06 4.59
CA ALA A 22 3.20 3.82 4.48
C ALA A 22 3.75 3.68 3.06
N ASN A 23 5.07 3.56 2.93
CA ASN A 23 5.72 3.49 1.63
C ASN A 23 6.49 2.17 1.45
N PHE A 24 6.35 1.60 0.27
CA PHE A 24 7.11 0.47 -0.26
C PHE A 24 7.90 0.99 -1.46
N ASN A 25 9.22 1.08 -1.32
CA ASN A 25 10.12 1.67 -2.31
C ASN A 25 11.04 0.60 -2.93
N ASP A 26 11.75 0.96 -3.99
CA ASP A 26 12.74 0.11 -4.66
C ASP A 26 12.18 -1.26 -5.12
N GLY A 27 12.66 -2.37 -4.56
CA GLY A 27 12.22 -3.74 -4.87
C GLY A 27 11.44 -4.39 -3.73
N SER A 28 10.86 -3.58 -2.84
CA SER A 28 10.19 -4.06 -1.64
C SER A 28 8.82 -4.68 -1.93
N SER A 29 8.27 -5.39 -0.95
CA SER A 29 6.95 -6.01 -1.06
C SER A 29 6.11 -5.87 0.21
N ALA A 30 4.80 -5.69 0.03
CA ALA A 30 3.84 -5.82 1.13
C ALA A 30 3.68 -7.28 1.60
N GLY A 31 4.16 -8.27 0.84
CA GLY A 31 4.11 -9.67 1.27
C GLY A 31 2.67 -10.18 1.42
N ASN A 32 2.33 -10.69 2.61
CA ASN A 32 1.00 -11.17 2.99
C ASN A 32 0.40 -10.30 4.11
N SER A 33 0.73 -9.01 4.12
CA SER A 33 0.24 -8.06 5.13
C SER A 33 -1.24 -7.74 4.97
N ASP A 34 -1.85 -7.28 6.05
CA ASP A 34 -3.14 -6.61 6.04
C ASP A 34 -2.90 -5.11 6.21
N ILE A 35 -3.21 -4.32 5.19
CA ILE A 35 -2.90 -2.89 5.12
C ILE A 35 -4.21 -2.10 5.00
N ASP A 36 -4.50 -1.27 5.99
CA ASP A 36 -5.71 -0.44 6.02
C ASP A 36 -5.36 1.04 6.10
N ALA A 37 -5.81 1.84 5.14
CA ALA A 37 -5.76 3.29 5.17
C ALA A 37 -7.16 3.91 5.33
N SER A 38 -7.23 4.90 6.22
CA SER A 38 -8.46 5.65 6.51
C SER A 38 -8.15 7.10 6.86
N ASN A 39 -9.18 7.94 6.88
CA ASN A 39 -9.10 9.34 7.29
C ASN A 39 -8.01 10.14 6.54
N GLY A 40 -7.85 9.91 5.23
CA GLY A 40 -6.81 10.55 4.42
C GLY A 40 -5.40 9.99 4.57
N GLY A 41 -5.25 8.78 5.13
CA GLY A 41 -3.99 8.04 5.12
C GLY A 41 -3.52 7.70 3.69
N LYS A 42 -2.22 7.47 3.52
CA LYS A 42 -1.63 7.23 2.20
C LYS A 42 -0.75 5.99 2.17
N ILE A 43 -0.91 5.18 1.14
CA ILE A 43 -0.06 4.01 0.87
C ILE A 43 0.60 4.24 -0.49
N GLY A 44 1.93 4.19 -0.54
CA GLY A 44 2.70 4.32 -1.77
C GLY A 44 3.47 3.04 -2.09
N PHE A 45 3.31 2.52 -3.30
CA PHE A 45 4.23 1.58 -3.93
C PHE A 45 4.99 2.33 -5.02
N ASN A 46 6.31 2.37 -4.93
CA ASN A 46 7.17 3.18 -5.80
C ASN A 46 8.25 2.30 -6.47
N ASP A 47 8.88 2.81 -7.52
CA ASP A 47 9.92 2.12 -8.30
C ASP A 47 9.49 0.75 -8.83
N ASN A 48 9.98 -0.36 -8.27
CA ASN A 48 9.64 -1.74 -8.65
C ASN A 48 8.94 -2.50 -7.50
N ALA A 49 8.41 -1.79 -6.51
CA ALA A 49 7.76 -2.39 -5.36
C ALA A 49 6.47 -3.13 -5.76
N ASN A 50 5.99 -4.05 -4.91
CA ASN A 50 4.74 -4.75 -5.19
C ASN A 50 3.87 -5.03 -3.96
N GLY A 51 2.56 -5.13 -4.18
CA GLY A 51 1.60 -5.51 -3.15
C GLY A 51 1.76 -6.97 -2.65
N GLY A 52 2.48 -7.83 -3.36
CA GLY A 52 2.62 -9.24 -2.99
C GLY A 52 1.27 -9.98 -3.08
N SER A 53 0.88 -10.65 -2.00
CA SER A 53 -0.43 -11.27 -1.78
C SER A 53 -1.09 -10.68 -0.53
N SER A 54 -1.00 -9.35 -0.37
CA SER A 54 -1.56 -8.62 0.75
C SER A 54 -3.06 -8.40 0.59
N THR A 55 -3.71 -7.97 1.67
CA THR A 55 -5.03 -7.35 1.62
C THR A 55 -4.84 -5.86 1.85
N ILE A 56 -5.37 -5.03 0.94
CA ILE A 56 -5.21 -3.57 0.99
C ILE A 56 -6.58 -2.92 0.98
N GLY A 57 -6.94 -2.27 2.09
CA GLY A 57 -8.14 -1.46 2.24
C GLY A 57 -7.83 0.04 2.19
N VAL A 58 -8.56 0.78 1.36
CA VAL A 58 -8.50 2.25 1.35
C VAL A 58 -9.92 2.83 1.41
N SER A 59 -10.16 3.73 2.36
CA SER A 59 -11.45 4.41 2.56
C SER A 59 -11.29 5.84 3.13
N ASP A 60 -12.38 6.59 3.26
CA ASP A 60 -12.41 7.86 4.00
C ASP A 60 -11.38 8.90 3.51
N GLY A 61 -11.28 9.09 2.19
CA GLY A 61 -10.35 10.05 1.56
C GLY A 61 -8.90 9.57 1.49
N SER A 62 -8.63 8.31 1.85
CA SER A 62 -7.29 7.71 1.74
C SER A 62 -6.97 7.24 0.33
N THR A 63 -5.68 7.05 0.05
CA THR A 63 -5.19 6.62 -1.26
C THR A 63 -4.22 5.45 -1.15
N VAL A 64 -4.26 4.59 -2.16
CA VAL A 64 -3.15 3.69 -2.50
C VAL A 64 -2.67 4.02 -3.91
N ASP A 65 -1.38 4.30 -4.05
CA ASP A 65 -0.75 4.71 -5.30
C ASP A 65 0.29 3.66 -5.70
N PHE A 66 0.13 3.07 -6.89
CA PHE A 66 1.14 2.23 -7.55
C PHE A 66 1.83 3.06 -8.63
N ASN A 67 3.02 3.55 -8.34
CA ASN A 67 3.80 4.44 -9.20
C ASN A 67 4.93 3.69 -9.94
N ASP A 68 5.33 4.22 -11.10
CA ASP A 68 6.45 3.74 -11.91
C ASP A 68 6.25 2.30 -12.42
N ASN A 69 7.16 1.37 -12.09
CA ASN A 69 7.06 -0.04 -12.46
C ASN A 69 6.40 -0.90 -11.36
N SER A 70 5.89 -0.28 -10.30
CA SER A 70 5.26 -0.98 -9.20
C SER A 70 3.91 -1.58 -9.61
N ASN A 71 3.41 -2.53 -8.83
CA ASN A 71 2.12 -3.17 -9.11
C ASN A 71 1.47 -3.76 -7.86
N ALA A 72 0.17 -4.02 -7.94
CA ALA A 72 -0.58 -4.67 -6.86
C ALA A 72 -0.20 -6.15 -6.65
N GLY A 73 0.55 -6.78 -7.56
CA GLY A 73 0.83 -8.21 -7.52
C GLY A 73 -0.46 -9.05 -7.53
N ASN A 74 -0.57 -9.96 -6.57
CA ASN A 74 -1.74 -10.80 -6.29
C ASN A 74 -2.57 -10.27 -5.11
N SER A 75 -2.44 -8.99 -4.76
CA SER A 75 -3.13 -8.42 -3.61
C SER A 75 -4.62 -8.26 -3.86
N ASP A 76 -5.40 -8.40 -2.80
CA ASP A 76 -6.80 -8.05 -2.78
C ASP A 76 -6.93 -6.56 -2.40
N VAL A 77 -7.18 -5.71 -3.39
CA VAL A 77 -7.34 -4.25 -3.19
C VAL A 77 -8.82 -3.88 -3.12
N THR A 78 -9.26 -3.41 -1.96
CA THR A 78 -10.63 -2.94 -1.72
C THR A 78 -10.66 -1.42 -1.59
N VAL A 79 -11.40 -0.77 -2.49
CA VAL A 79 -11.62 0.68 -2.46
C VAL A 79 -13.01 0.97 -1.88
N GLY A 80 -13.01 1.44 -0.64
CA GLY A 80 -14.20 1.89 0.09
C GLY A 80 -14.65 3.30 -0.33
N ALA A 81 -15.70 3.79 0.33
CA ALA A 81 -16.26 5.12 0.04
C ALA A 81 -15.20 6.23 0.21
N GLY A 82 -15.01 7.02 -0.85
CA GLY A 82 -14.03 8.11 -0.87
C GLY A 82 -12.56 7.65 -0.86
N GLY A 83 -12.27 6.35 -0.89
CA GLY A 83 -10.93 5.85 -1.14
C GLY A 83 -10.57 5.93 -2.63
N GLU A 84 -9.28 5.90 -2.93
CA GLU A 84 -8.78 5.91 -4.30
C GLU A 84 -7.64 4.90 -4.47
N ALA A 85 -7.63 4.20 -5.60
CA ALA A 85 -6.53 3.34 -6.02
C ALA A 85 -6.03 3.81 -7.38
N ASN A 86 -4.78 4.29 -7.43
CA ASN A 86 -4.17 4.85 -8.62
C ASN A 86 -3.07 3.92 -9.15
N PHE A 87 -2.98 3.82 -10.48
CA PHE A 87 -1.95 3.07 -11.19
C PHE A 87 -1.31 4.03 -12.20
N ASN A 88 -0.13 4.56 -11.87
CA ASN A 88 0.52 5.69 -12.53
C ASN A 88 1.80 5.28 -13.27
#